data_AF-A0A7V9MTH4-F1
#
_entry.id   AF-A0A7V9MTH4-F1
#
_cell.length_a   1.000
_cell.length_b   1.000
_cell.length_c   1.000
_cell.angle_alpha   90.00
_cell.angle_beta   90.00
_cell.angle_gamma   90.00
#
_symmetry.space_group_name_H-M   'P 1'
#
loop_
_entity.id
_entity.type
_entity.pdbx_description
1 polymer ?
#
loop_
_entity_poly.entity_id
_entity_poly.type
_entity_poly.pdbx_seq_one_letter_code
_entity_poly.pdbx_strand_id
1 'polypeptide(L)' 'LPPEHRFENHKHGYQAAWAVEKYGVRLLPELYEHLNPMPYEAALQMEMDLAEDLRDLGYTVTGGH' A
#
# COMPACT_ATOMS: atom_id res chain seq x y z
N LEU A 1 -4.57 13.17 -1.80
CA LEU A 1 -3.13 13.36 -2.12
C LEU A 1 -2.72 12.25 -3.08
N PRO A 2 -1.91 12.52 -4.11
CA PRO A 2 -1.31 11.49 -4.95
C PRO A 2 -0.52 10.46 -4.12
N PRO A 3 -0.39 9.20 -4.58
CA PRO A 3 0.34 8.15 -3.87
C PRO A 3 1.77 8.55 -3.47
N GLU A 4 2.47 9.28 -4.33
CA GLU A 4 3.85 9.73 -4.12
C GLU A 4 3.93 10.68 -2.93
N HIS A 5 3.00 11.64 -2.83
CA HIS A 5 2.95 12.57 -1.71
C HIS A 5 2.56 11.87 -0.41
N ARG A 6 1.71 10.83 -0.46
CA ARG A 6 1.42 10.00 0.71
C ARG A 6 2.65 9.23 1.16
N PHE A 7 3.43 8.69 0.22
CA PHE A 7 4.67 8.01 0.53
C PHE A 7 5.68 8.94 1.21
N GLU A 8 5.90 10.15 0.68
CA GLU A 8 6.77 11.15 1.31
C GLU A 8 6.32 11.55 2.71
N ASN A 9 5.01 11.69 2.92
CA ASN A 9 4.46 11.92 4.27
C ASN A 9 4.81 10.77 5.22
N HIS A 10 4.65 9.53 4.79
CA HIS A 10 5.02 8.36 5.58
C HIS A 10 6.52 8.32 5.90
N LYS A 11 7.39 8.69 4.95
CA LYS A 11 8.85 8.79 5.16
C LYS A 11 9.24 9.84 6.18
N HIS A 12 8.43 10.88 6.36
CA HIS A 12 8.64 11.96 7.33
C HIS A 12 7.82 11.81 8.63
N GLY A 13 7.20 10.63 8.86
CA GLY A 13 6.44 10.36 10.09
C GLY A 13 5.08 11.07 10.18
N TYR A 14 4.62 11.70 9.10
CA TYR A 14 3.31 12.37 9.06
C TYR A 14 2.21 11.43 8.61
N GLN A 15 1.22 11.16 9.48
CA GLN A 15 0.17 10.16 9.24
C GLN A 15 0.75 8.83 8.72
N ALA A 16 1.86 8.42 9.34
CA ALA A 16 2.72 7.37 8.83
C ALA A 16 2.46 6.02 9.49
N ALA A 17 2.66 4.97 8.71
CA ALA A 17 2.88 3.63 9.23
C ALA A 17 4.37 3.46 9.56
N TRP A 18 4.67 2.96 10.77
CA TRP A 18 6.03 2.77 11.28
C TRP A 18 6.93 1.96 10.33
N ALA A 19 6.36 0.98 9.62
CA ALA A 19 7.09 0.13 8.68
C ALA A 19 7.60 0.91 7.46
N VAL A 20 6.79 1.84 6.93
CA VAL A 20 7.16 2.66 5.77
C VAL A 20 8.14 3.76 6.19
N GLU A 21 7.92 4.38 7.35
CA GLU A 21 8.85 5.36 7.92
C GLU A 21 10.26 4.75 8.03
N LYS A 22 10.37 3.58 8.66
CA LYS A 22 11.64 2.93 8.96
C LYS A 22 12.26 2.19 7.76
N TYR A 23 11.45 1.53 6.93
CA TYR A 23 11.94 0.60 5.90
C TYR A 23 11.45 0.89 4.48
N GLY A 24 10.59 1.88 4.26
CA GLY A 24 10.07 2.21 2.93
C GLY A 24 11.17 2.67 1.97
N VAL A 25 11.22 2.07 0.77
CA VAL A 25 12.22 2.35 -0.28
C VAL A 25 11.59 3.07 -1.48
N ARG A 26 10.51 2.52 -2.04
CA ARG A 26 9.77 3.07 -3.17
C ARG A 26 8.35 2.52 -3.21
N LEU A 27 7.48 3.18 -3.95
CA LEU A 27 6.20 2.60 -4.39
C LEU A 27 6.43 1.56 -5.49
N LEU A 28 5.45 0.68 -5.68
CA LEU A 28 5.37 -0.27 -6.79
C LEU A 28 4.07 0.00 -7.58
N PRO A 29 4.06 1.01 -8.46
CA PRO A 29 2.86 1.40 -9.21
C PRO A 29 2.29 0.27 -10.07
N GLU A 30 3.13 -0.67 -10.49
CA GLU A 30 2.73 -1.84 -11.27
C GLU A 30 1.66 -2.68 -10.56
N LEU A 31 1.61 -2.65 -9.23
CA LEU A 31 0.63 -3.39 -8.43
C LEU A 31 -0.75 -2.72 -8.36
N TYR A 32 -0.86 -1.41 -8.59
CA TYR A 32 -2.12 -0.69 -8.31
C TYR A 32 -2.57 0.31 -9.39
N GLU A 33 -1.69 0.82 -10.26
CA GLU A 33 -2.08 1.87 -11.22
C GLU A 33 -3.11 1.40 -12.22
N HIS A 34 -2.95 0.17 -12.73
CA HIS A 34 -3.86 -0.42 -13.72
C HIS A 34 -5.26 -0.71 -13.18
N LEU A 35 -5.44 -0.62 -11.87
CA LEU A 35 -6.72 -0.80 -11.18
C LEU A 35 -7.51 0.51 -11.09
N ASN A 36 -6.88 1.66 -11.38
CA ASN A 36 -7.53 2.97 -11.25
C ASN A 36 -8.34 3.35 -12.50
N PRO A 37 -9.54 3.95 -12.33
CA PRO A 37 -10.24 4.20 -11.06
C PRO A 37 -11.02 2.97 -10.57
N MET A 38 -10.79 2.57 -9.33
CA MET A 38 -11.55 1.50 -8.66
C MET A 38 -12.57 2.09 -7.68
N PRO A 39 -13.83 1.62 -7.67
CA PRO A 39 -14.79 1.98 -6.62
C PRO A 39 -14.32 1.57 -5.24
N TYR A 40 -14.69 2.34 -4.20
CA TYR A 40 -14.21 2.11 -2.82
C TYR A 40 -14.47 0.69 -2.31
N GLU A 41 -15.69 0.15 -2.50
CA GLU A 41 -16.02 -1.21 -2.05
C GLU A 41 -15.15 -2.27 -2.74
N ALA A 42 -14.88 -2.11 -4.03
CA ALA A 42 -14.01 -3.00 -4.77
C ALA A 42 -12.54 -2.85 -4.33
N ALA A 43 -12.11 -1.63 -3.98
CA ALA A 43 -10.76 -1.37 -3.47
C ALA A 43 -10.50 -2.03 -2.12
N LEU A 44 -11.51 -2.09 -1.24
CA LEU A 44 -11.41 -2.81 0.03
C LEU A 44 -11.18 -4.31 -0.19
N GLN A 45 -11.97 -4.93 -1.08
CA GLN A 45 -11.80 -6.35 -1.39
C GLN A 45 -10.44 -6.61 -2.05
N MET A 46 -10.05 -5.78 -3.03
CA MET A 46 -8.76 -5.89 -3.72
C MET A 46 -7.57 -5.73 -2.75
N GLU A 47 -7.66 -4.87 -1.74
CA GLU A 47 -6.64 -4.73 -0.71
C GLU A 47 -6.47 -6.03 0.10
N MET A 48 -7.59 -6.68 0.46
CA MET A 48 -7.57 -7.96 1.17
C MET A 48 -6.95 -9.07 0.31
N ASP A 49 -7.42 -9.20 -0.94
CA ASP A 49 -6.97 -10.24 -1.87
C ASP A 49 -5.46 -10.10 -2.18
N LEU A 50 -5.01 -8.87 -2.51
CA LEU A 50 -3.59 -8.62 -2.77
C LEU A 50 -2.72 -8.89 -1.54
N ALA A 51 -3.22 -8.58 -0.34
CA ALA A 51 -2.49 -8.87 0.90
C ALA A 51 -2.40 -10.37 1.18
N GLU A 52 -3.40 -11.16 0.83
CA GLU A 52 -3.36 -12.63 0.91
C GLU A 52 -2.38 -13.21 -0.11
N ASP A 53 -2.48 -12.81 -1.38
CA ASP A 53 -1.57 -13.26 -2.45
C ASP A 53 -0.10 -13.00 -2.10
N LEU A 54 0.21 -11.81 -1.57
CA LEU A 54 1.58 -11.48 -1.15
C LEU A 54 2.06 -12.34 0.02
N ARG A 55 1.18 -12.68 0.97
CA ARG A 55 1.53 -13.58 2.08
C ARG A 55 1.76 -15.00 1.59
N ASP A 56 0.96 -15.48 0.64
CA ASP A 56 1.12 -16.80 0.02
C ASP A 56 2.42 -16.91 -0.79
N LEU A 57 2.86 -15.81 -1.39
CA LEU A 57 4.19 -15.70 -2.02
C LEU A 57 5.34 -15.58 -1.00
N GLY A 58 5.05 -15.54 0.30
CA GLY A 58 6.04 -15.48 1.38
C GLY A 58 6.51 -14.08 1.77
N TYR A 59 5.83 -13.03 1.30
CA TYR A 59 6.14 -11.66 1.70
C TYR A 59 5.48 -11.30 3.04
N THR A 60 6.18 -10.50 3.84
CA THR A 60 5.59 -9.87 5.03
C THR A 60 4.77 -8.66 4.61
N VAL A 61 3.47 -8.69 4.90
CA VAL A 61 2.54 -7.57 4.69
C VAL A 61 2.27 -6.86 6.02
N THR A 62 2.32 -5.53 6.03
CA THR A 62 2.08 -4.69 7.22
C THR A 62 1.02 -3.63 6.93
N GLY A 63 0.21 -3.28 7.92
CA GLY A 63 -0.98 -2.44 7.71
C GLY A 63 -2.20 -3.28 7.35
N GLY A 64 -3.31 -2.62 7.03
CA GLY A 64 -4.63 -3.25 6.86
C GLY A 64 -5.47 -3.21 8.14
N HIS A 65 -6.79 -3.14 7.98
CA HIS A 65 -7.78 -3.25 9.06
C HIS A 65 -8.19 -4.70 9.27
#